data_AF-A0A967JWU9-F1
#
_entry.id   AF-A0A967JWU9-F1
#
_cell.length_a   1.000
_cell.length_b   1.000
_cell.length_c   1.000
_cell.angle_alpha   90.00
_cell.angle_beta   90.00
_cell.angle_gamma   90.00
#
_symmetry.space_group_name_H-M   'P 1'
#
loop_
_entity.id
_entity.type
_entity.pdbx_description
1 polymer ?
#
loop_
_entity_poly.entity_id
_entity_poly.type
_entity_poly.pdbx_seq_one_letter_code
_entity_poly.pdbx_strand_id
1 'polypeptide(L)'
;EFTGEARLADGATVGFLPQEPELDPAKNVVEHVEEAVAETRALLTRFEEISNKFAEPMSDDEMEKLLAEQGRLQDQIDACDAW
;
A
#
# COMPACT_ATOMS: atom_id res chain seq x y z
N GLU A 1 -42.45 -7.07 -29.10
CA GLU A 1 -41.03 -7.39 -28.93
C GLU A 1 -40.22 -6.65 -29.99
N PHE A 2 -39.15 -5.98 -29.60
CA PHE A 2 -38.17 -5.47 -30.54
C PHE A 2 -36.89 -6.30 -30.36
N THR A 3 -36.55 -7.10 -31.36
CA THR A 3 -35.25 -7.77 -31.44
C THR A 3 -34.27 -6.78 -32.05
N GLY A 4 -33.48 -6.11 -31.22
CA GLY A 4 -32.41 -5.23 -31.68
C GLY A 4 -31.17 -6.05 -32.03
N GLU A 5 -30.67 -5.89 -33.26
CA GLU A 5 -29.36 -6.42 -33.64
C GLU A 5 -28.30 -5.33 -33.53
N ALA A 6 -27.22 -5.60 -32.79
CA ALA A 6 -26.03 -4.77 -32.76
C ALA A 6 -24.90 -5.50 -33.50
N ARG A 7 -24.26 -4.83 -34.45
CA ARG A 7 -23.14 -5.36 -35.24
C ARG A 7 -21.95 -4.44 -35.09
N LEU A 8 -20.77 -5.01 -34.93
CA LEU A 8 -19.52 -4.25 -34.91
C LEU A 8 -19.29 -3.64 -36.31
N ALA A 9 -18.88 -2.38 -36.38
CA ALA A 9 -18.54 -1.76 -37.65
C ALA A 9 -17.24 -2.35 -38.24
N ASP A 10 -17.10 -2.35 -39.56
CA ASP A 10 -15.89 -2.85 -40.24
C ASP A 10 -14.65 -2.08 -39.75
N GLY A 11 -13.67 -2.82 -39.25
CA GLY A 11 -12.43 -2.27 -38.68
C GLY A 11 -12.51 -1.84 -37.21
N ALA A 12 -13.66 -1.91 -36.55
CA ALA A 12 -13.77 -1.69 -35.12
C ALA A 12 -13.30 -2.92 -34.32
N THR A 13 -12.84 -2.71 -33.09
CA THR A 13 -12.50 -3.78 -32.13
C THR A 13 -13.35 -3.65 -30.88
N VAL A 14 -13.78 -4.77 -30.32
CA VAL A 14 -14.41 -4.85 -29.01
C VAL A 14 -13.49 -5.61 -28.06
N GLY A 15 -13.33 -5.10 -26.84
CA GLY A 15 -12.57 -5.74 -25.78
C GLY A 15 -13.36 -5.76 -24.49
N PHE A 16 -13.16 -6.81 -23.70
CA PHE A 16 -13.68 -6.88 -22.34
C PHE A 16 -12.64 -6.28 -21.39
N LEU A 17 -13.04 -5.28 -20.60
CA LEU A 17 -12.21 -4.70 -19.55
C LEU A 17 -12.75 -5.18 -18.19
N PRO A 18 -12.14 -6.21 -17.56
CA PRO A 18 -12.51 -6.61 -16.22
C PRO A 18 -12.35 -5.42 -15.27
N GLN A 19 -13.35 -5.19 -14.41
CA GLN A 19 -13.34 -4.11 -13.43
C GLN A 19 -12.72 -4.54 -12.10
N GLU A 20 -12.56 -5.85 -11.88
CA GLU A 20 -12.03 -6.41 -10.63
C GLU A 20 -10.62 -6.98 -10.83
N PRO A 21 -9.73 -6.80 -9.83
CA PRO A 21 -8.44 -7.46 -9.83
C PRO A 21 -8.59 -8.97 -9.65
N GLU A 22 -7.69 -9.73 -10.27
CA GLU A 22 -7.60 -11.17 -10.04
C GLU A 22 -7.04 -11.43 -8.65
N LEU A 23 -7.82 -12.14 -7.82
CA LEU A 23 -7.40 -12.55 -6.48
C LEU A 23 -6.85 -13.98 -6.51
N ASP A 24 -5.78 -14.21 -5.75
CA ASP A 24 -5.29 -15.55 -5.47
C ASP A 24 -6.32 -16.34 -4.64
N PRO A 25 -6.88 -17.45 -5.17
CA PRO A 25 -7.87 -18.26 -4.47
C PRO A 25 -7.29 -19.05 -3.30
N ALA A 26 -5.97 -19.17 -3.19
CA ALA A 26 -5.32 -19.79 -2.04
C ALA A 26 -5.28 -18.87 -0.81
N LYS A 27 -5.46 -17.56 -1.01
CA LYS A 27 -5.41 -16.55 0.05
C LYS A 27 -6.79 -16.22 0.58
N ASN A 28 -6.85 -15.95 1.87
CA ASN A 28 -8.03 -15.40 2.53
C ASN A 28 -8.04 -13.86 2.44
N VAL A 29 -9.15 -13.26 2.90
CA VAL A 29 -9.35 -11.80 2.85
C VAL A 29 -8.25 -11.04 3.61
N VAL A 30 -7.81 -11.54 4.75
CA VAL A 30 -6.80 -10.86 5.58
C VAL A 30 -5.46 -10.84 4.87
N GLU A 31 -5.05 -11.94 4.26
CA GLU A 31 -3.78 -12.03 3.53
C GLU A 31 -3.73 -11.04 2.34
N HIS A 32 -4.84 -10.90 1.61
CA HIS A 32 -4.95 -9.87 0.56
C HIS A 32 -4.89 -8.44 1.10
N VAL A 33 -5.55 -8.19 2.23
CA VAL A 33 -5.51 -6.87 2.89
C VAL A 33 -4.10 -6.56 3.38
N GLU A 34 -3.41 -7.53 4.00
CA GLU A 34 -2.04 -7.38 4.48
C GLU A 34 -1.06 -7.04 3.37
N GLU A 35 -1.18 -7.69 2.22
CA GLU A 35 -0.39 -7.36 1.02
C GLU A 35 -0.69 -5.95 0.51
N ALA A 36 -1.97 -5.57 0.45
CA ALA A 36 -2.39 -4.25 -0.01
C ALA A 36 -1.85 -3.12 0.88
N VAL A 37 -1.66 -3.36 2.18
CA VAL A 37 -1.16 -2.37 3.15
C VAL A 37 0.29 -2.59 3.57
N ALA A 38 1.01 -3.53 2.94
CA ALA A 38 2.33 -3.96 3.38
C ALA A 38 3.33 -2.80 3.48
N GLU A 39 3.34 -1.91 2.49
CA GLU A 39 4.23 -0.74 2.46
C GLU A 39 3.91 0.23 3.61
N THR A 40 2.62 0.55 3.80
CA THR A 40 2.16 1.40 4.90
C THR A 40 2.49 0.81 6.27
N ARG A 41 2.27 -0.50 6.43
CA ARG A 41 2.62 -1.22 7.66
C ARG A 41 4.13 -1.17 7.93
N ALA A 42 4.96 -1.31 6.89
CA ALA A 42 6.41 -1.24 7.04
C ALA A 42 6.88 0.14 7.56
N LEU A 43 6.24 1.23 7.14
CA LEU A 43 6.52 2.56 7.66
C LEU A 43 6.24 2.66 9.17
N LEU A 44 5.06 2.19 9.60
CA LEU A 44 4.66 2.18 11.01
C LEU A 44 5.59 1.29 11.85
N THR A 45 5.90 0.07 11.38
CA THR A 45 6.82 -0.83 12.06
C THR A 45 8.20 -0.18 12.22
N ARG A 46 8.72 0.47 11.19
CA ARG A 46 10.01 1.14 11.28
C ARG A 46 9.99 2.32 12.25
N PHE A 47 8.90 3.08 12.28
CA PHE A 47 8.71 4.17 13.23
C PHE A 47 8.68 3.65 14.68
N GLU A 48 7.98 2.53 14.93
CA GLU A 48 7.93 1.86 16.24
C GLU A 48 9.31 1.32 16.65
N GLU A 49 10.04 0.70 15.74
CA GLU A 49 11.41 0.23 16.00
C GLU A 49 12.33 1.36 16.47
N ILE A 50 12.29 2.51 15.77
CA ILE A 50 13.09 3.68 16.15
C ILE A 50 12.65 4.21 17.51
N SER A 51 11.34 4.29 17.74
CA SER A 51 10.77 4.72 19.03
C SER A 51 11.23 3.83 20.19
N ASN A 52 11.26 2.52 19.98
CA ASN A 52 11.74 1.55 20.97
C ASN A 52 13.24 1.70 21.24
N LYS A 53 14.05 1.97 20.21
CA LYS A 53 15.50 2.19 20.39
C LYS A 53 15.80 3.37 21.32
N PHE A 54 14.97 4.41 21.33
CA PHE A 54 15.16 5.54 22.25
C PHE A 54 15.04 5.18 23.74
N ALA A 55 14.55 3.99 24.08
CA ALA A 55 14.57 3.47 25.45
C ALA A 55 15.93 2.87 25.86
N GLU A 56 16.84 2.66 24.90
CA GLU A 56 18.18 2.10 25.14
C GLU A 56 19.25 3.20 25.20
N PRO A 57 20.34 3.02 25.97
CA PRO A 57 21.47 3.96 25.95
C PRO A 57 22.11 4.03 24.56
N MET A 58 22.25 5.23 24.02
CA MET A 58 22.89 5.47 22.72
C MET A 58 23.74 6.75 22.74
N SER A 59 24.57 6.93 21.72
CA SER A 59 25.36 8.15 21.55
C SER A 59 24.51 9.30 20.98
N ASP A 60 24.94 10.55 21.21
CA ASP A 60 24.28 11.74 20.65
C ASP A 60 24.19 11.68 19.12
N ASP A 61 25.27 11.25 18.45
CA ASP A 61 25.33 11.08 16.99
C ASP A 61 24.33 10.02 16.47
N GLU A 62 24.10 8.96 17.25
CA GLU A 62 23.12 7.93 16.91
C GLU A 62 21.69 8.44 17.12
N MET A 63 21.45 9.17 18.21
CA MET A 63 20.19 9.81 18.49
C MET A 63 19.79 10.80 17.40
N GLU A 64 20.70 11.67 16.96
CA GLU A 64 20.43 12.65 15.89
C GLU A 64 20.04 11.96 14.57
N LYS A 65 20.74 10.87 14.21
CA LYS A 65 20.43 10.09 13.00
C LYS A 65 19.04 9.46 13.07
N LEU A 66 18.70 8.86 14.21
CA LEU A 66 17.41 8.22 14.43
C LEU A 66 16.26 9.25 14.45
N LEU A 67 16.46 10.43 15.05
CA LEU A 67 15.48 11.52 15.02
C LEU A 67 15.25 12.03 13.58
N ALA A 68 16.32 12.21 12.81
CA ALA A 68 16.21 12.61 11.42
C ALA A 68 15.49 11.55 10.56
N GLU A 69 15.71 10.27 10.84
CA GLU A 69 14.99 9.17 10.18
C GLU A 69 13.52 9.12 10.59
N GLN A 70 13.23 9.23 11.89
CA GLN A 70 11.87 9.25 12.42
C GLN A 70 11.04 10.40 11.84
N GLY A 71 11.63 11.60 11.69
CA GLY A 71 10.97 12.73 11.04
C GLY A 71 10.59 12.45 9.58
N ARG A 72 11.51 11.84 8.80
CA ARG A 72 11.19 11.45 7.41
C ARG A 72 10.09 10.39 7.34
N LEU A 73 10.09 9.43 8.27
CA LEU A 73 9.04 8.41 8.34
C LEU A 73 7.69 9.03 8.70
N GLN A 74 7.66 9.98 9.63
CA GLN A 74 6.45 10.70 9.99
C GLN A 74 5.85 11.43 8.78
N ASP A 75 6.67 12.17 8.01
CA ASP A 75 6.22 12.83 6.78
C ASP A 75 5.64 11.82 5.77
N GLN A 76 6.23 10.62 5.67
CA GLN A 76 5.75 9.55 4.79
C GLN A 76 4.43 8.93 5.27
N ILE A 77 4.28 8.72 6.58
CA ILE A 77 3.06 8.18 7.21
C ILE A 77 1.91 9.18 7.05
N ASP A 78 2.18 10.47 7.25
CA ASP A 78 1.21 11.55 7.00
C ASP A 78 0.80 11.59 5.53
N ALA A 79 1.75 11.47 4.60
CA ALA A 79 1.48 11.53 3.16
C ALA A 79 0.60 10.37 2.64
N CYS A 80 0.54 9.25 3.36
CA CYS A 80 -0.32 8.11 3.02
C CYS A 80 -1.52 7.93 3.96
N ASP A 81 -1.87 8.94 4.76
CA ASP A 81 -3.00 8.93 5.71
C ASP A 81 -3.00 7.68 6.63
N ALA A 82 -1.82 7.33 7.15
CA ALA A 82 -1.58 6.05 7.82
C ALA A 82 -1.58 6.11 9.36
N TRP A 83 -2.09 7.18 9.95
CA TRP A 83 -2.27 7.33 11.41
C TRP A 83 -3.57 6.70 11.95
#